data_AF-E2B454-F1
#
_entry.id   AF-E2B454-F1
#
_cell.length_a   1.000
_cell.length_b   1.000
_cell.length_c   1.000
_cell.angle_alpha   90.00
_cell.angle_beta   90.00
_cell.angle_gamma   90.00
#
_symmetry.space_group_name_H-M   'P 1'
#
loop_
_entity.id
_entity.type
_entity.pdbx_description
1 polymer ?
#
loop_
_entity_poly.entity_id
_entity_poly.type
_entity_poly.pdbx_seq_one_letter_code
_entity_poly.pdbx_strand_id
1 'polypeptide(L)'
;ISISTVSRTIRRFIETGSNKNCQKSGRPRSQTTEERQFEVAQSFVENPRLSIRKASQQLQMNVLSISKNLKTIKFHPYKIHLHHELNEDDFDRRVQFSEVMM
;
A
#
# COMPACT_ATOMS: atom_id res chain seq x y z
N ILE A 1 6.13 38.70 20.79
CA ILE A 1 5.12 38.12 19.88
C ILE A 1 4.49 39.26 19.09
N SER A 2 4.37 39.17 17.76
CA SER A 2 3.81 40.30 16.98
C SER A 2 2.29 40.35 17.09
N ILE A 3 1.71 41.55 17.01
CA ILE A 3 0.24 41.76 16.97
C ILE A 3 -0.39 40.91 15.85
N SER A 4 0.26 40.85 14.68
CA SER A 4 -0.20 40.06 13.54
C SER A 4 -0.32 38.56 13.85
N THR A 5 0.54 38.04 14.73
CA THR A 5 0.53 36.63 15.14
C THR A 5 -0.65 36.36 16.05
N VAL A 6 -0.92 37.26 17.00
CA VAL A 6 -2.07 37.18 17.91
C VAL A 6 -3.39 37.23 17.12
N SER A 7 -3.53 38.18 16.19
CA SER A 7 -4.73 38.29 15.34
C SER A 7 -5.00 37.04 14.50
N ARG A 8 -3.94 36.42 13.92
CA ARG A 8 -4.09 35.16 13.16
C ARG A 8 -4.52 34.00 14.05
N THR A 9 -4.01 33.92 15.29
CA THR A 9 -4.39 32.88 16.24
C THR A 9 -5.85 33.03 16.67
N ILE A 10 -6.27 34.25 17.05
CA ILE A 10 -7.67 34.53 17.41
C ILE A 10 -8.61 34.19 16.26
N ARG A 11 -8.28 34.63 15.03
CA ARG A 11 -9.07 34.31 13.84
C ARG A 11 -9.21 32.80 13.64
N ARG A 12 -8.11 32.06 13.72
CA ARG A 12 -8.13 30.61 13.56
C ARG A 12 -8.95 29.91 14.66
N PHE A 13 -8.87 30.39 15.89
CA PHE A 13 -9.67 29.89 17.00
C PHE A 13 -11.16 30.10 16.75
N ILE A 14 -11.56 31.29 16.29
CA ILE A 14 -12.97 31.60 15.98
C ILE A 14 -13.48 30.73 14.82
N GLU A 15 -12.69 30.57 13.76
CA GLU A 15 -13.10 29.84 12.56
C GLU A 15 -13.13 28.32 12.75
N THR A 16 -12.14 27.75 13.46
CA THR A 16 -11.93 26.28 13.54
C THR A 16 -12.13 25.71 14.94
N GLY A 17 -12.35 26.55 15.97
CA GLY A 17 -12.40 26.14 17.38
C GLY A 17 -11.05 25.67 17.95
N SER A 18 -9.94 25.88 17.22
CA SER A 18 -8.64 25.31 17.53
C SER A 18 -7.50 26.26 17.19
N ASN A 19 -6.50 26.33 18.08
CA ASN A 19 -5.26 27.07 17.86
C ASN A 19 -4.23 26.26 17.06
N LYS A 20 -4.52 25.01 16.69
CA LYS A 20 -3.61 24.19 15.89
C LYS A 20 -3.40 24.81 14.51
N ASN A 21 -2.21 24.67 13.95
CA ASN A 21 -1.96 25.06 12.57
C ASN A 21 -2.83 24.25 11.61
N CYS A 22 -3.43 24.92 10.62
CA CYS A 22 -4.15 24.24 9.55
C CYS A 22 -3.20 23.33 8.77
N GLN A 23 -3.73 22.19 8.31
CA GLN A 23 -3.05 21.31 7.37
C GLN A 23 -2.66 22.12 6.13
N LYS A 24 -1.38 22.05 5.74
CA LYS A 24 -0.91 22.68 4.50
C LYS A 24 -1.19 21.71 3.35
N SER A 25 -1.65 22.22 2.21
CA SER A 25 -1.95 21.44 1.00
C SER A 25 -0.74 20.68 0.44
N GLY A 26 0.49 21.12 0.76
CA GLY A 26 1.71 20.46 0.34
C GLY A 26 1.90 20.45 -1.19
N ARG A 27 2.87 19.67 -1.67
CA ARG A 27 3.11 19.50 -3.11
C ARG A 27 2.14 18.46 -3.68
N PRO A 28 1.47 18.75 -4.82
CA PRO A 28 0.58 17.77 -5.44
C PRO A 28 1.35 16.52 -5.88
N ARG A 29 0.72 15.35 -5.71
CA ARG A 29 1.27 14.06 -6.13
C ARG A 29 0.78 13.75 -7.55
N SER A 30 1.69 13.45 -8.48
CA SER A 30 1.33 13.12 -9.86
C SER A 30 1.18 11.62 -10.13
N GLN A 31 1.98 10.78 -9.45
CA GLN A 31 2.02 9.32 -9.70
C GLN A 31 1.47 8.47 -8.55
N THR A 32 1.11 9.08 -7.43
CA THR A 32 0.57 8.39 -6.24
C THR A 32 -0.89 8.80 -5.99
N THR A 33 -1.61 9.14 -7.05
CA THR A 33 -3.06 9.36 -7.06
C THR A 33 -3.78 8.02 -6.84
N GLU A 34 -5.00 8.06 -6.31
CA GLU A 34 -5.80 6.86 -6.03
C GLU A 34 -6.04 6.01 -7.29
N GLU A 35 -6.34 6.62 -8.42
CA GLU A 35 -6.50 5.94 -9.73
C GLU A 35 -5.25 5.14 -10.12
N ARG A 36 -4.06 5.77 -10.05
CA ARG A 36 -2.79 5.11 -10.35
C ARG A 36 -2.45 4.01 -9.34
N GLN A 37 -2.87 4.15 -8.09
CA GLN A 37 -2.69 3.09 -7.09
C GLN A 37 -3.56 1.87 -7.44
N PHE A 38 -4.79 2.08 -7.91
CA PHE A 38 -5.68 1.02 -8.36
C PHE A 38 -5.12 0.28 -9.58
N GLU A 39 -4.66 1.01 -10.60
CA GLU A 39 -4.00 0.42 -11.78
C GLU A 39 -2.78 -0.45 -11.40
N VAL A 40 -1.93 0.07 -10.50
CA VAL A 40 -0.79 -0.70 -9.98
C VAL A 40 -1.30 -1.94 -9.27
N ALA A 41 -2.27 -1.85 -8.36
CA ALA A 41 -2.79 -3.00 -7.63
C ALA A 41 -3.33 -4.09 -8.58
N GLN A 42 -4.13 -3.69 -9.57
CA GLN A 42 -4.70 -4.60 -10.56
C GLN A 42 -3.62 -5.38 -11.33
N SER A 43 -2.55 -4.70 -11.75
CA SER A 43 -1.44 -5.36 -12.48
C SER A 43 -0.77 -6.50 -11.69
N PHE A 44 -0.67 -6.35 -10.36
CA PHE A 44 -0.09 -7.38 -9.47
C PHE A 44 -1.11 -8.46 -9.06
N VAL A 45 -2.41 -8.17 -9.11
CA VAL A 45 -3.47 -9.17 -8.94
C VAL A 45 -3.54 -10.08 -10.17
N GLU A 46 -3.48 -9.51 -11.37
CA GLU A 46 -3.48 -10.26 -12.63
C GLU A 46 -2.21 -11.11 -12.78
N ASN A 47 -1.06 -10.57 -12.38
CA ASN A 47 0.20 -11.29 -12.41
C ASN A 47 1.00 -11.09 -11.12
N PRO A 48 0.86 -11.99 -10.12
CA PRO A 48 1.59 -11.90 -8.86
C PRO A 48 3.11 -12.02 -8.99
N ARG A 49 3.61 -12.57 -10.10
CA ARG A 49 5.06 -12.72 -10.38
C ARG A 49 5.64 -11.52 -11.13
N LEU A 50 4.85 -10.48 -11.39
CA LEU A 50 5.30 -9.28 -12.06
C LEU A 50 6.38 -8.57 -11.22
N SER A 51 7.45 -8.11 -11.87
CA SER A 51 8.49 -7.34 -11.19
C SER A 51 8.16 -5.85 -11.23
N ILE A 52 8.57 -5.10 -10.21
CA ILE A 52 8.36 -3.63 -10.14
C ILE A 52 8.96 -2.92 -11.37
N ARG A 53 10.09 -3.42 -11.90
CA ARG A 53 10.70 -2.86 -13.12
C ARG A 53 9.86 -3.11 -14.37
N LYS A 54 9.28 -4.31 -14.53
CA LYS A 54 8.37 -4.60 -15.64
C LYS A 54 7.07 -3.81 -15.53
N ALA A 55 6.50 -3.73 -14.32
CA ALA A 55 5.33 -2.89 -14.06
C ALA A 55 5.59 -1.41 -14.38
N SER A 56 6.79 -0.90 -14.08
CA SER A 56 7.23 0.46 -14.43
C SER A 56 7.20 0.71 -15.93
N GLN A 57 7.68 -0.25 -16.71
CA GLN A 57 7.66 -0.17 -18.16
C GLN A 57 6.23 -0.23 -18.73
N GLN A 58 5.37 -1.11 -18.18
CA GLN A 58 3.98 -1.27 -18.63
C GLN A 58 3.10 -0.05 -18.30
N LEU A 59 3.20 0.47 -17.08
CA LEU A 59 2.36 1.57 -16.59
C LEU A 59 2.95 2.97 -16.87
N GLN A 60 4.15 3.02 -17.47
CA GLN A 60 4.91 4.25 -17.73
C GLN A 60 5.10 5.11 -16.47
N MET A 61 5.38 4.43 -15.35
CA MET A 61 5.59 5.06 -14.04
C MET A 61 7.04 4.89 -13.60
N ASN A 62 7.53 5.77 -12.74
CA ASN A 62 8.84 5.54 -12.12
C ASN A 62 8.76 4.33 -11.17
N VAL A 63 9.77 3.45 -11.22
CA VAL A 63 9.97 2.31 -10.30
C VAL A 63 9.75 2.71 -8.83
N LEU A 64 10.27 3.88 -8.42
CA LEU A 64 10.10 4.38 -7.05
C LEU A 64 8.65 4.73 -6.73
N SER A 65 7.89 5.26 -7.68
CA SER A 65 6.47 5.58 -7.51
C SER A 65 5.64 4.30 -7.34
N ILE A 66 5.92 3.27 -8.14
CA ILE A 66 5.26 1.96 -7.99
C ILE A 66 5.59 1.36 -6.64
N SER A 67 6.86 1.37 -6.21
CA SER A 67 7.23 0.88 -4.88
C SER A 67 6.50 1.64 -3.76
N LYS A 68 6.33 2.96 -3.89
CA LYS A 68 5.55 3.76 -2.93
C LYS A 68 4.06 3.38 -2.94
N ASN A 69 3.47 3.20 -4.13
CA ASN A 69 2.07 2.80 -4.26
C ASN A 69 1.82 1.41 -3.65
N LEU A 70 2.72 0.44 -3.89
CA LEU A 70 2.63 -0.88 -3.28
C LEU A 70 2.70 -0.81 -1.74
N LYS A 71 3.54 0.09 -1.20
CA LYS A 71 3.61 0.33 0.24
C LYS A 71 2.34 0.97 0.80
N THR A 72 1.71 1.90 0.09
CA THR A 72 0.47 2.55 0.57
C THR A 72 -0.69 1.56 0.62
N ILE A 73 -0.79 0.64 -0.34
CA ILE A 73 -1.81 -0.43 -0.34
C ILE A 73 -1.43 -1.64 0.53
N LYS A 74 -0.29 -1.60 1.23
CA LYS A 74 0.24 -2.69 2.07
C LYS A 74 0.43 -4.01 1.31
N PHE A 75 0.76 -3.94 0.02
CA PHE A 75 1.07 -5.12 -0.77
C PHE A 75 2.52 -5.56 -0.51
N HIS A 76 2.68 -6.77 -0.01
CA HIS A 76 3.98 -7.33 0.34
C HIS A 76 4.38 -8.43 -0.66
N PRO A 77 5.66 -8.46 -1.10
CA PRO A 77 6.16 -9.59 -1.87
C PRO A 77 5.97 -10.90 -1.10
N TYR A 78 5.59 -11.96 -1.80
CA TYR A 78 5.50 -13.30 -1.23
C TYR A 78 6.89 -13.76 -0.75
N LYS A 79 6.96 -14.32 0.46
CA LYS A 79 8.18 -14.93 0.99
C LYS A 79 8.21 -16.39 0.54
N ILE A 80 9.32 -16.80 -0.07
CA ILE A 80 9.51 -18.20 -0.46
C ILE A 80 9.60 -19.03 0.82
N HIS A 81 8.77 -20.06 0.91
CA HIS A 81 8.82 -21.07 1.98
C HIS A 81 9.37 -22.36 1.39
N LEU A 82 10.29 -22.99 2.11
CA LEU A 82 10.79 -24.33 1.78
C LEU A 82 9.88 -25.34 2.46
N HIS A 83 9.22 -26.18 1.68
CA HIS A 83 8.39 -27.28 2.17
C HIS A 83 8.96 -28.61 1.69
N HIS A 84 8.65 -29.69 2.41
CA HIS A 84 8.93 -31.04 1.93
C HIS A 84 8.09 -31.32 0.69
N GLU A 85 8.68 -32.00 -0.28
CA GLU A 85 7.96 -32.52 -1.44
C GLU A 85 6.93 -33.56 -0.97
N LEU A 86 5.75 -33.53 -1.58
CA LEU A 86 4.67 -34.47 -1.29
C LEU A 86 4.63 -35.50 -2.41
N ASN A 87 4.53 -36.77 -2.03
CA ASN A 87 4.24 -37.84 -2.97
C ASN A 87 2.72 -37.89 -3.26
N GLU A 88 2.32 -38.55 -4.34
CA GLU A 88 0.90 -38.67 -4.73
C GLU A 88 0.03 -39.28 -3.61
N ASP A 89 0.55 -40.26 -2.87
CA ASP A 89 -0.16 -40.89 -1.74
C ASP A 89 -0.30 -39.99 -0.49
N ASP A 90 0.53 -38.94 -0.37
CA ASP A 90 0.58 -38.13 0.85
C ASP A 90 -0.65 -37.22 1.00
N PHE A 91 -1.30 -36.86 -0.11
CA PHE A 91 -2.49 -36.01 -0.08
C PHE A 91 -3.64 -36.69 0.67
N ASP A 92 -3.98 -37.92 0.28
CA ASP A 92 -5.06 -38.69 0.89
C ASP A 92 -4.78 -39.01 2.35
N ARG A 93 -3.54 -39.43 2.66
CA ARG A 93 -3.12 -39.73 4.04
C ARG A 93 -3.24 -38.53 4.97
N ARG A 94 -2.92 -37.32 4.48
CA ARG A 94 -3.02 -36.07 5.26
C ARG A 94 -4.46 -35.66 5.51
N VAL A 95 -5.34 -35.83 4.52
CA VAL A 95 -6.78 -35.58 4.69
C VAL A 95 -7.36 -36.57 5.68
N GLN A 96 -7.12 -37.87 5.49
CA GLN A 96 -7.58 -38.92 6.40
C GLN A 96 -7.09 -38.70 7.84
N PHE A 97 -5.81 -38.35 8.02
CA PHE A 97 -5.28 -38.02 9.35
C PHE A 97 -6.05 -36.86 9.99
N SER A 98 -6.35 -35.82 9.21
CA SER A 98 -7.11 -34.65 9.69
C SER A 98 -8.54 -35.01 10.09
N GLU A 99 -9.21 -35.89 9.34
CA GLU A 99 -10.58 -36.34 9.64
C GLU A 99 -10.67 -37.32 10.80
N VAL A 100 -9.63 -38.10 11.06
CA VAL A 100 -9.60 -39.09 12.15
C VAL A 100 -9.16 -38.46 13.48
N MET A 101 -8.33 -37.41 13.44
CA MET A 101 -7.73 -36.80 14.63
C MET A 101 -8.33 -35.43 15.03
N MET A 102 -9.10 -34.77 14.17
CA MET A 102 -9.99 -33.65 14.56
C MET A 102 -11.43 -34.13 14.74
#